data_AF-A0A9E4HSB3-F1
#
_entry.id   AF-A0A9E4HSB3-F1
#
_cell.length_a   1.000
_cell.length_b   1.000
_cell.length_c   1.000
_cell.angle_alpha   90.00
_cell.angle_beta   90.00
_cell.angle_gamma   90.00
#
_symmetry.space_group_name_H-M   'P 1'
#
loop_
_entity.id
_entity.type
_entity.pdbx_description
1 polymer ?
#
loop_
_entity_poly.entity_id
_entity_poly.type
_entity_poly.pdbx_seq_one_letter_code
_entity_poly.pdbx_strand_id
1 'polypeptide(L)' 'MNRYAHPTAAIRLALLLLATTALSDSAGAQPPAGDFVPVTDAMLQDPAPEDWPMWRRTLDGWGY' A
#
# COMPACT_ATOMS: atom_id res chain seq x y z
N MET A 1 25.88 1.25 40.19
CA MET A 1 24.49 1.44 40.64
C MET A 1 23.80 2.39 39.68
N ASN A 2 22.80 1.91 38.92
CA ASN A 2 22.07 2.73 37.94
C ASN A 2 21.38 3.91 38.62
N ARG A 3 21.70 5.11 38.13
CA ARG A 3 21.12 6.37 38.60
C ARG A 3 19.63 6.36 38.24
N TYR A 4 18.81 6.63 39.24
CA TYR A 4 17.36 6.80 39.12
C TYR A 4 17.02 7.62 37.87
N ALA A 5 16.39 6.97 36.89
CA ALA A 5 15.71 7.70 35.83
C ALA A 5 14.68 8.62 36.49
N HIS A 6 14.81 9.93 36.27
CA HIS A 6 13.88 10.90 36.85
C HIS A 6 12.46 10.58 36.35
N PRO A 7 11.47 10.39 37.24
CA PRO A 7 10.12 9.93 36.87
C PRO A 7 9.45 10.87 35.86
N THR A 8 9.84 12.15 35.85
CA THR A 8 9.42 13.16 34.88
C THR A 8 9.84 12.83 33.45
N ALA A 9 11.00 12.23 33.22
CA ALA A 9 11.44 11.82 31.88
C ALA A 9 10.60 10.64 31.35
N ALA A 10 10.29 9.67 32.23
CA ALA A 10 9.43 8.53 31.90
C ALA A 10 7.98 8.96 31.61
N ILE A 11 7.44 9.87 32.40
CA ILE A 11 6.08 10.41 32.20
C ILE A 11 5.99 11.20 30.88
N ARG A 12 7.00 12.03 30.57
CA ARG A 12 7.04 12.77 29.29
C ARG A 12 7.10 11.84 28.09
N LEU A 13 7.90 10.77 28.18
CA LEU A 13 7.98 9.77 27.12
C LEU A 13 6.65 9.03 26.95
N ALA A 14 6.00 8.64 28.06
CA ALA A 14 4.68 8.00 28.01
C ALA A 14 3.63 8.92 27.38
N LEU A 15 3.61 10.21 27.73
CA LEU A 15 2.70 11.20 27.15
C LEU A 15 2.96 11.42 25.65
N LEU A 16 4.22 11.48 25.23
CA LEU A 16 4.59 11.58 23.81
C LEU A 16 4.11 10.35 23.03
N LEU A 17 4.31 9.14 23.56
CA LEU A 17 3.86 7.91 22.92
C LEU A 17 2.32 7.86 22.81
N LEU A 18 1.60 8.23 23.86
CA LEU A 18 0.13 8.32 23.80
C LEU A 18 -0.37 9.37 22.79
N ALA A 19 0.32 10.50 22.68
CA ALA A 19 -0.03 11.50 21.68
C ALA A 19 0.17 10.95 20.26
N THR A 20 1.28 10.25 19.98
CA THR A 20 1.52 9.69 18.64
C THR A 20 0.49 8.64 18.21
N THR A 21 -0.05 7.85 19.14
CA THR A 21 -1.09 6.86 18.82
C THR A 21 -2.45 7.52 18.65
N ALA A 22 -2.77 8.57 19.41
CA ALA A 22 -4.03 9.30 19.32
C ALA A 22 -4.19 10.10 18.01
N LEU A 23 -3.07 10.46 17.37
CA LEU A 23 -3.01 11.19 16.10
C LEU A 23 -2.79 10.28 14.88
N SER A 24 -2.80 8.95 15.06
CA SER A 24 -2.66 8.02 13.94
C SER A 24 -3.95 8.01 13.10
N ASP A 25 -3.87 8.61 11.92
CA ASP A 25 -4.92 8.50 10.91
C ASP A 25 -4.99 7.06 10.39
N SER A 26 -6.21 6.59 10.10
CA SER A 26 -6.42 5.27 9.53
C SER A 26 -5.83 5.23 8.12
N ALA A 27 -4.85 4.35 7.90
CA ALA A 27 -4.36 4.05 6.56
C ALA A 27 -5.51 3.40 5.76
N GLY A 28 -6.24 4.22 4.99
CA GLY A 28 -7.28 3.75 4.09
C GLY A 28 -6.66 2.93 2.95
N ALA A 29 -7.20 1.74 2.70
CA ALA A 29 -6.92 1.04 1.45
C ALA A 29 -7.51 1.85 0.27
N GLN A 30 -6.90 1.74 -0.90
CA GLN A 30 -7.48 2.33 -2.11
C GLN A 30 -8.85 1.68 -2.35
N PRO A 31 -9.92 2.47 -2.61
CA PRO A 31 -11.22 1.90 -2.93
C PRO A 31 -11.08 0.92 -4.12
N PRO A 32 -11.91 -0.13 -4.16
CA PRO A 32 -11.91 -1.06 -5.29
C PRO A 32 -12.00 -0.28 -6.61
N ALA A 33 -11.08 -0.57 -7.53
CA ALA A 33 -11.04 0.07 -8.83
C ALA A 33 -12.22 -0.43 -9.68
N GLY A 34 -13.36 0.25 -9.58
CA GLY A 34 -14.57 -0.06 -10.34
C GLY A 34 -15.01 -1.53 -10.28
N ASP A 35 -15.86 -1.92 -11.24
CA ASP A 35 -16.18 -3.32 -11.45
C ASP A 35 -15.00 -4.02 -12.15
N PHE A 36 -14.57 -5.16 -11.61
CA PHE A 36 -13.53 -5.96 -12.23
C PHE A 36 -14.06 -6.64 -13.50
N VAL A 37 -13.40 -6.38 -14.64
CA VAL A 37 -13.67 -7.07 -15.91
C VAL A 37 -12.76 -8.29 -16.02
N PRO A 38 -13.29 -9.52 -16.07
CA PRO A 38 -12.47 -10.72 -16.24
C PRO A 38 -11.69 -10.68 -17.55
N VAL A 39 -10.40 -10.97 -17.46
CA VAL A 39 -9.52 -11.06 -18.63
C VAL A 39 -9.91 -12.28 -19.46
N THR A 40 -10.11 -12.08 -20.76
CA THR A 40 -10.48 -13.14 -21.71
C THR A 40 -9.29 -13.52 -22.60
N ASP A 41 -9.35 -14.69 -23.23
CA ASP A 41 -8.34 -15.11 -24.21
C ASP A 41 -8.20 -14.10 -25.35
N ALA A 42 -9.30 -13.49 -25.80
CA ALA A 42 -9.27 -12.46 -26.85
C ALA A 42 -8.46 -11.23 -26.40
N MET A 43 -8.65 -10.77 -25.16
CA MET A 43 -7.88 -9.65 -24.61
C MET A 43 -6.38 -9.95 -24.46
N LEU A 44 -6.00 -11.20 -24.25
CA LEU A 44 -4.59 -11.60 -24.18
C LEU A 44 -3.91 -11.63 -25.56
N GLN A 45 -4.69 -11.86 -26.62
CA GLN A 45 -4.21 -11.87 -28.00
C GLN A 45 -4.15 -10.47 -28.61
N ASP A 46 -5.13 -9.63 -28.30
CA ASP A 46 -5.27 -8.27 -28.83
C ASP A 46 -5.77 -7.29 -27.74
N PRO A 47 -4.90 -6.91 -26.79
CA PRO A 47 -5.24 -5.96 -25.73
C PRO A 47 -5.42 -4.54 -26.28
N ALA A 48 -6.26 -3.73 -25.62
CA ALA A 48 -6.42 -2.31 -25.97
C ALA A 48 -5.05 -1.58 -26.00
N PRO A 49 -4.90 -0.52 -26.81
CA PRO A 49 -3.64 0.24 -26.94
C PRO A 49 -3.00 0.65 -25.61
N GLU A 50 -3.82 1.00 -24.63
CA GLU A 50 -3.45 1.43 -23.28
C GLU A 50 -3.22 0.30 -22.27
N ASP A 51 -3.61 -0.94 -22.61
CA ASP A 51 -3.62 -2.05 -21.67
C ASP A 51 -2.35 -2.90 -21.76
N TRP A 52 -1.80 -3.23 -20.58
CA TRP A 52 -0.62 -4.09 -20.44
C TRP A 52 -0.89 -5.24 -19.43
N PRO A 53 -1.71 -6.23 -19.79
CA PRO A 53 -2.18 -7.26 -18.85
C PRO A 53 -1.09 -8.28 -18.44
N MET A 54 0.04 -8.31 -19.14
CA MET A 54 1.19 -9.17 -18.86
C MET A 54 2.49 -8.46 -19.25
N TRP A 55 3.64 -8.89 -18.72
CA TRP A 55 4.95 -8.24 -18.94
C TRP A 55 5.30 -7.98 -20.41
N ARG A 56 4.88 -8.84 -21.35
CA ARG A 56 5.10 -8.70 -22.79
C ARG A 56 3.88 -8.23 -23.59
N ARG A 57 2.84 -7.71 -22.91
CA ARG A 57 1.55 -7.28 -23.46
C ARG A 57 0.72 -8.39 -24.12
N THR A 58 1.24 -8.97 -25.19
CA THR A 58 0.67 -10.02 -26.02
C THR A 58 1.40 -11.35 -25.83
N LEU A 59 0.74 -12.45 -26.19
CA LEU A 59 1.29 -13.81 -26.07
C LEU A 59 2.46 -14.11 -27.04
N ASP A 60 2.67 -13.26 -28.04
CA ASP A 60 3.77 -13.39 -29.01
C ASP A 60 5.14 -12.97 -28.45
N GLY A 61 5.17 -12.30 -27.29
CA GLY A 61 6.39 -12.02 -26.54
C GLY A 61 7.22 -10.83 -27.05
N TRP A 62 6.78 -10.07 -28.05
CA TRP A 62 7.58 -8.96 -28.61
C TRP A 62 7.62 -7.73 -27.69
N GLY A 63 6.52 -7.43 -27.00
CA GLY A 63 6.44 -6.32 -26.05
C GLY A 63 6.32 -4.94 -26.70
N TYR A 64 5.50 -4.82 -27.74
CA TYR A 64 4.97 -3.54 -28.23
C TYR A 64 3.44 -3.59 -28.22
#